data_AF-A0AAQ4EXQ8-F1
#
_entry.id   AF-A0AAQ4EXQ8-F1
#
_cell.length_a   1.000
_cell.length_b   1.000
_cell.length_c   1.000
_cell.angle_alpha   90.00
_cell.angle_beta   90.00
_cell.angle_gamma   90.00
#
_symmetry.space_group_name_H-M   'P 1'
#
loop_
_entity.id
_entity.type
_entity.pdbx_description
1 polymer ?
#
loop_
_entity_poly.entity_id
_entity_poly.type
_entity_poly.pdbx_seq_one_letter_code
_entity_poly.pdbx_strand_id
1 'polypeptide(L)'
;MKTVFNYNPHDRIKSLAELSAEKTLKSLDAFRNAPGTKEQMHEGAGFVRKGVVGDWKNHFTPDLLAKTKEWISNKTKGSDVMDLWNSCGLP
;
A
#
# COMPACT_ATOMS: atom_id res chain seq x y z
N MET A 1 -12.09 -29.79 7.44
CA MET A 1 -13.28 -29.03 7.01
C MET A 1 -13.17 -27.61 7.56
N LYS A 2 -12.55 -26.68 6.80
CA LYS A 2 -12.45 -25.24 7.14
C LYS A 2 -12.61 -24.43 5.84
N THR A 3 -13.79 -24.52 5.28
CA THR A 3 -14.21 -23.72 4.12
C THR A 3 -15.65 -23.32 4.37
N VAL A 4 -15.83 -22.29 5.17
CA VAL A 4 -17.13 -21.66 5.37
C VAL A 4 -16.81 -20.23 5.75
N PHE A 5 -17.08 -19.33 4.81
CA PHE A 5 -16.96 -17.87 4.93
C PHE A 5 -15.57 -17.28 4.65
N ASN A 6 -15.18 -17.26 3.37
CA ASN A 6 -14.15 -16.34 2.86
C ASN A 6 -14.80 -14.97 2.62
N TYR A 7 -15.15 -14.26 3.69
CA TYR A 7 -15.76 -12.93 3.57
C TYR A 7 -15.12 -11.95 4.55
N ASN A 8 -14.75 -10.78 4.02
CA ASN A 8 -14.27 -9.65 4.80
C ASN A 8 -15.47 -9.04 5.58
N PRO A 9 -15.32 -8.67 6.87
CA PRO A 9 -16.36 -8.00 7.64
C PRO A 9 -17.03 -6.82 6.92
N HIS A 10 -16.29 -6.07 6.11
CA HIS A 10 -16.82 -4.96 5.31
C HIS A 10 -17.86 -5.39 4.27
N ASP A 11 -17.68 -6.56 3.64
CA ASP A 11 -18.60 -7.09 2.63
C ASP A 11 -19.96 -7.47 3.25
N ARG A 12 -19.96 -7.89 4.52
CA ARG A 12 -21.19 -8.20 5.27
C ARG A 12 -21.98 -6.95 5.59
N ILE A 13 -21.30 -5.89 6.01
CA ILE A 13 -21.96 -4.62 6.32
C ILE A 13 -22.54 -4.00 5.05
N LYS A 14 -21.81 -4.08 3.93
CA LYS A 14 -22.27 -3.61 2.63
C LYS A 14 -23.52 -4.37 2.15
N SER A 15 -23.48 -5.70 2.16
CA SER A 15 -24.64 -6.50 1.73
C SER A 15 -25.87 -6.32 2.62
N LEU A 16 -25.71 -6.06 3.92
CA LEU A 16 -26.80 -5.71 4.83
C LEU A 16 -27.39 -4.32 4.52
N ALA A 17 -26.55 -3.35 4.15
CA ALA A 17 -26.98 -2.00 3.78
C ALA A 17 -27.71 -1.95 2.41
N GLU A 18 -27.46 -2.93 1.54
CA GLU A 18 -28.06 -3.06 0.20
C GLU A 18 -29.42 -3.80 0.20
N LEU A 19 -29.88 -4.33 1.34
CA LEU A 19 -31.18 -4.99 1.44
C LEU A 19 -32.36 -4.01 1.22
N SER A 20 -33.49 -4.57 0.78
CA SER A 20 -34.77 -3.85 0.64
C SER A 20 -35.24 -3.28 1.98
N ALA A 21 -35.86 -2.09 1.94
CA ALA A 21 -36.28 -1.30 3.11
C ALA A 21 -37.14 -2.10 4.13
N GLU A 22 -37.89 -3.09 3.66
CA GLU A 22 -38.75 -3.95 4.49
C GLU A 22 -37.95 -4.92 5.37
N LYS A 23 -36.74 -5.29 4.94
CA LYS A 23 -35.86 -6.26 5.61
C LYS A 23 -34.66 -5.60 6.30
N THR A 24 -34.50 -4.28 6.14
CA THR A 24 -33.43 -3.50 6.77
C THR A 24 -33.82 -3.02 8.16
N LEU A 25 -32.89 -3.11 9.11
CA LEU A 25 -33.07 -2.50 10.43
C LEU A 25 -32.96 -0.97 10.31
N LYS A 26 -33.80 -0.22 11.03
CA LYS A 26 -33.79 1.26 11.03
C LYS A 26 -32.42 1.86 11.42
N SER A 27 -31.62 1.15 12.21
CA SER A 27 -30.27 1.56 12.58
C SER A 27 -29.29 1.57 11.41
N LEU A 28 -29.58 0.87 10.30
CA LEU A 28 -28.77 0.89 9.09
C LEU A 28 -29.03 2.10 8.18
N ASP A 29 -30.13 2.83 8.34
CA ASP A 29 -30.38 4.06 7.57
C ASP A 29 -29.32 5.14 7.88
N ALA A 30 -28.76 5.13 9.09
CA ALA A 30 -27.63 5.98 9.47
C ALA A 30 -26.33 5.63 8.73
N PHE A 31 -26.12 4.34 8.41
CA PHE A 31 -24.95 3.89 7.65
C PHE A 31 -25.08 4.17 6.15
N ARG A 32 -26.29 4.06 5.59
CA ARG A 32 -26.56 4.35 4.16
C ARG A 32 -26.28 5.80 3.80
N ASN A 33 -26.59 6.72 4.71
CA ASN A 33 -26.43 8.16 4.51
C ASN A 33 -25.13 8.72 5.11
N ALA A 34 -24.28 7.87 5.68
CA ALA A 34 -22.98 8.29 6.18
C ALA A 34 -22.11 8.72 4.98
N PRO A 35 -21.57 9.95 4.96
CA PRO A 35 -20.62 10.33 3.92
C PRO A 35 -19.46 9.36 3.99
N GLY A 36 -19.19 8.66 2.89
CA GLY A 36 -18.07 7.73 2.81
C GLY A 36 -16.79 8.48 3.16
N THR A 37 -16.26 8.24 4.35
CA THR A 37 -14.94 8.73 4.71
C THR A 37 -13.98 8.06 3.75
N LYS A 38 -13.42 8.84 2.82
CA LYS A 38 -12.17 8.46 2.16
C LYS A 38 -11.12 8.49 3.25
N GLU A 39 -11.04 7.43 4.04
CA GLU A 39 -9.95 7.23 4.99
C GLU A 39 -8.68 7.30 4.15
N GLN A 40 -7.94 8.39 4.29
CA GLN A 40 -6.61 8.49 3.69
C GLN A 40 -5.81 7.40 4.38
N MET A 41 -5.40 6.38 3.64
CA MET A 41 -4.67 5.24 4.19
C MET A 41 -3.35 5.65 4.86
N HIS A 42 -2.87 6.87 4.63
CA HIS A 42 -1.63 7.41 5.17
C HIS A 42 -1.90 8.81 5.74
N GLU A 43 -1.78 8.96 7.06
CA GLU A 43 -1.81 10.28 7.69
C GLU A 43 -0.54 11.05 7.31
N GLY A 44 -0.70 12.26 6.74
CA GLY A 44 0.35 13.29 6.73
C GLY A 44 1.24 13.40 5.49
N ALA A 45 1.30 12.40 4.60
CA ALA A 45 2.01 12.54 3.32
C ALA A 45 1.10 12.09 2.19
N GLY A 46 0.74 13.03 1.31
CA GLY A 46 0.03 12.70 0.07
C GLY A 46 0.81 11.66 -0.76
N PHE A 47 0.17 11.13 -1.81
CA PHE A 47 0.75 10.11 -2.70
C PHE A 47 2.15 10.47 -3.22
N VAL A 48 2.42 11.77 -3.41
CA VAL A 48 3.72 12.31 -3.81
C VAL A 48 4.41 12.92 -2.60
N ARG A 49 5.61 12.42 -2.25
CA ARG A 49 6.40 12.89 -1.09
C ARG A 49 7.45 13.95 -1.43
N LYS A 50 8.52 13.57 -2.15
CA LYS A 50 9.63 14.48 -2.55
C LYS A 50 9.94 14.46 -4.05
N GLY A 51 9.86 13.30 -4.71
CA GLY A 51 10.12 13.18 -6.15
C GLY A 51 11.57 13.42 -6.58
N VAL A 52 12.55 13.13 -5.70
CA VAL A 52 13.99 13.38 -5.98
C VAL A 52 14.82 12.10 -5.96
N VAL A 53 15.83 12.03 -6.83
CA VAL A 53 16.82 10.95 -6.84
C VAL A 53 17.84 11.18 -5.73
N GLY A 54 18.21 10.12 -5.00
CA GLY A 54 19.29 10.17 -4.01
C GLY A 54 18.86 10.44 -2.56
N ASP A 55 17.56 10.61 -2.26
CA ASP A 55 17.09 10.82 -0.87
C ASP A 55 17.44 9.66 0.07
N TRP A 56 17.74 8.46 -0.47
CA TRP A 56 18.21 7.30 0.29
C TRP A 56 19.47 7.60 1.13
N LYS A 57 20.32 8.53 0.69
CA LYS A 57 21.55 8.94 1.40
C LYS A 57 21.25 9.51 2.80
N ASN A 58 20.05 10.06 2.99
CA ASN A 58 19.62 10.62 4.28
C ASN A 58 19.08 9.55 5.25
N HIS A 59 18.80 8.34 4.77
CA HIS A 59 18.12 7.29 5.54
C HIS A 59 18.98 6.04 5.75
N PHE A 60 19.95 5.79 4.87
CA PHE A 60 20.75 4.58 4.91
C PHE A 60 21.94 4.75 5.85
N THR A 61 22.08 3.84 6.81
CA THR A 61 23.34 3.68 7.53
C THR A 61 24.39 3.02 6.62
N PRO A 62 25.70 3.15 6.92
CA PRO A 62 26.75 2.50 6.14
C PRO A 62 26.55 0.99 5.97
N ASP A 63 26.09 0.31 7.02
CA ASP A 63 25.82 -1.13 7.00
C ASP A 63 24.65 -1.49 6.07
N LEU A 64 23.57 -0.70 6.10
CA LEU A 64 22.44 -0.89 5.20
C LEU A 64 22.85 -0.65 3.75
N LEU A 65 23.67 0.38 3.52
CA LEU A 65 24.22 0.67 2.19
C LEU A 65 25.05 -0.49 1.64
N ALA A 66 25.94 -1.07 2.45
CA ALA A 66 26.74 -2.22 2.06
C ALA A 66 25.86 -3.45 1.70
N LYS A 67 24.87 -3.76 2.56
CA LYS A 67 23.93 -4.87 2.32
C LYS A 67 23.10 -4.66 1.05
N THR A 68 22.63 -3.44 0.80
CA THR A 68 21.84 -3.13 -0.40
C THR A 68 22.70 -3.25 -1.66
N LYS A 69 23.93 -2.74 -1.65
CA LYS A 69 24.90 -2.90 -2.74
C LYS A 69 25.14 -4.35 -3.11
N GLU A 70 25.43 -5.17 -2.10
CA GLU A 70 25.65 -6.60 -2.29
C GLU A 70 24.40 -7.29 -2.85
N TRP A 71 23.21 -6.97 -2.31
CA TRP A 71 21.95 -7.54 -2.76
C TRP A 71 21.64 -7.18 -4.23
N ILE A 72 21.78 -5.91 -4.61
CA ILE A 72 21.57 -5.46 -5.99
C ILE A 72 22.51 -6.20 -6.93
N SER A 73 23.83 -6.16 -6.64
CA SER A 73 24.85 -6.83 -7.46
C SER A 73 24.55 -8.33 -7.66
N ASN A 74 24.12 -9.01 -6.59
CA ASN A 74 23.76 -10.43 -6.66
C ASN A 74 22.49 -10.68 -7.48
N LYS A 75 21.49 -9.81 -7.41
CA LYS A 75 20.20 -9.99 -8.10
C LYS A 75 20.23 -9.57 -9.56
N THR A 76 21.13 -8.66 -9.93
CA THR A 76 21.30 -8.18 -11.30
C THR A 76 22.51 -8.81 -12.00
N LYS A 77 23.12 -9.84 -11.38
CA LYS A 77 24.28 -10.50 -11.96
C LYS A 77 23.93 -11.13 -13.31
N GLY A 78 24.70 -10.78 -14.34
CA GLY A 78 24.51 -11.30 -15.70
C GLY A 78 23.47 -10.54 -16.53
N SER A 79 22.99 -9.39 -16.08
CA SER A 79 22.20 -8.47 -16.90
C SER A 79 22.87 -7.10 -17.04
N ASP A 80 22.43 -6.34 -18.04
CA ASP A 80 22.82 -4.96 -18.35
C ASP A 80 21.95 -3.92 -17.63
N VAL A 81 21.03 -4.37 -16.76
CA VAL A 81 20.06 -3.48 -16.10
C VAL A 81 20.77 -2.35 -15.36
N MET A 82 21.90 -2.61 -14.71
CA MET A 82 22.64 -1.60 -13.96
C MET A 82 23.27 -0.53 -14.86
N ASP A 83 23.43 -0.78 -16.16
CA ASP A 83 23.99 0.19 -17.09
C ASP A 83 23.09 1.42 -17.27
N LEU A 84 21.78 1.27 -17.08
CA LEU A 84 20.80 2.35 -17.12
C LEU A 84 21.08 3.45 -16.08
N TRP A 85 21.87 3.14 -15.04
CA TRP A 85 22.11 4.03 -13.92
C TRP A 85 23.58 4.40 -13.71
N ASN A 86 24.45 4.12 -14.69
CA ASN A 86 25.88 4.47 -14.63
C ASN A 86 26.13 5.96 -14.34
N SER A 87 25.23 6.86 -14.75
CA SER A 87 25.31 8.31 -14.50
C SER A 87 24.65 8.78 -13.20
N CYS A 88 23.91 7.92 -12.50
CA CYS A 88 22.99 8.32 -11.43
C CYS A 88 23.52 8.09 -10.01
N GLY A 89 24.72 7.52 -9.86
CA GLY A 89 25.35 7.30 -8.55
C GLY A 89 24.44 6.53 -7.59
N LEU A 90 23.80 5.47 -8.10
CA LEU A 90 22.98 4.57 -7.29
C LEU A 90 23.83 3.92 -6.18
N PRO A 91 23.20 3.52 -5.06
CA PRO A 91 23.86 2.76 -4.02
C PRO A 91 24.32 1.43 -4.61
#